data_AF-A0A258ERW7-F1
#
_entry.id   AF-A0A258ERW7-F1
#
_cell.length_a   1.000
_cell.length_b   1.000
_cell.length_c   1.000
_cell.angle_alpha   90.00
_cell.angle_beta   90.00
_cell.angle_gamma   90.00
#
_symmetry.space_group_name_H-M   'P 1'
#
loop_
_entity.id
_entity.type
_entity.pdbx_description
1 polymer ?
#
loop_
_entity_poly.entity_id
_entity_poly.type
_entity_poly.pdbx_seq_one_letter_code
_entity_poly.pdbx_strand_id
1 'polypeptide(L)'
;MRKIVFFIFLVSQFLSLSAFCQLAGLNQPFLDKYQEQLPYFQELITGGQYAEPSRLIEGDPFRFSRQFDLGGLTINGVYYPEVPLLYDIFRDQVVTFHPIFNQKILIKPEKIASFILANGGANPSFGQNLQNHQGNP
;
A
#
# COMPACT_ATOMS: atom_id res chain seq x y z
N MET A 1 -39.41 -19.16 37.18
CA MET A 1 -39.77 -18.86 35.77
C MET A 1 -39.42 -17.43 35.33
N ARG A 2 -39.85 -16.36 36.03
CA ARG A 2 -39.66 -14.95 35.58
C ARG A 2 -38.20 -14.49 35.38
N LYS A 3 -37.25 -15.02 36.18
CA LYS A 3 -35.81 -14.68 36.11
C LYS A 3 -35.11 -15.27 34.88
N ILE A 4 -35.58 -16.42 34.38
CA ILE A 4 -34.99 -17.14 33.24
C ILE A 4 -35.37 -16.44 31.92
N VAL A 5 -36.62 -15.96 31.82
CA VAL A 5 -37.08 -15.18 30.66
C VAL A 5 -36.29 -13.88 30.51
N PHE A 6 -35.98 -13.21 31.62
CA PHE A 6 -35.16 -12.01 31.61
C PHE A 6 -33.72 -12.29 31.14
N PHE A 7 -33.17 -13.44 31.51
CA PHE A 7 -31.83 -13.85 31.12
C PHE A 7 -31.74 -14.18 29.62
N ILE A 8 -32.74 -14.86 29.08
CA ILE A 8 -32.82 -15.18 27.63
C ILE A 8 -32.96 -13.89 26.80
N PHE A 9 -33.76 -12.94 27.27
CA PHE A 9 -33.90 -11.64 26.60
C PHE A 9 -32.57 -10.87 26.57
N LEU A 10 -31.81 -10.89 27.67
CA LEU A 10 -30.52 -10.20 27.77
C LEU A 10 -29.45 -10.83 26.87
N VAL A 11 -29.41 -12.16 26.76
CA VAL A 11 -28.49 -12.87 25.85
C VAL A 11 -28.86 -12.63 24.38
N SER A 12 -30.15 -12.53 24.04
CA SER A 12 -30.61 -12.21 22.68
C SER A 12 -30.16 -10.83 22.19
N GLN A 13 -30.05 -9.84 23.09
CA GLN A 13 -29.59 -8.50 22.73
C GLN A 13 -28.08 -8.46 22.42
N PHE A 14 -27.27 -9.29 23.08
CA PHE A 14 -25.83 -9.37 22.83
C PHE A 14 -25.48 -10.10 21.52
N LEU A 15 -26.31 -11.05 21.08
CA LEU A 15 -26.11 -11.80 19.82
C LEU A 15 -26.38 -10.97 18.56
N SER A 16 -26.99 -9.79 18.68
CA SER A 16 -27.33 -8.91 17.56
C SER A 16 -26.23 -7.89 17.23
N LEU A 17 -25.14 -7.84 18.01
CA LEU A 17 -23.95 -7.05 17.67
C LEU A 17 -23.07 -7.80 16.66
N SER A 18 -23.61 -8.08 15.48
CA SER A 18 -22.76 -8.28 14.31
C SER A 18 -22.31 -6.90 13.84
N ALA A 19 -21.09 -6.50 14.20
CA ALA A 19 -20.47 -5.30 13.66
C ALA A 19 -20.31 -5.47 12.14
N PHE A 20 -21.11 -4.75 11.36
CA PHE A 20 -20.85 -4.58 9.93
C PHE A 20 -19.61 -3.70 9.80
N CYS A 21 -18.43 -4.32 9.80
CA CYS A 21 -17.23 -3.64 9.35
C CYS A 21 -17.41 -3.42 7.85
N GLN A 22 -17.68 -2.19 7.45
CA GLN A 22 -17.69 -1.83 6.04
C GLN A 22 -16.24 -1.95 5.57
N LEU A 23 -15.95 -2.98 4.76
CA LEU A 23 -14.72 -3.00 3.98
C LEU A 23 -14.78 -1.76 3.08
N ALA A 24 -13.95 -0.76 3.38
CA ALA A 24 -13.73 0.39 2.52
C ALA A 24 -13.00 -0.11 1.25
N GLY A 25 -13.72 -0.80 0.38
CA GLY A 25 -13.17 -1.47 -0.77
C GLY A 25 -14.28 -2.00 -1.63
N LEU A 26 -14.57 -1.28 -2.72
CA LEU A 26 -14.56 -1.84 -4.08
C LEU A 26 -15.12 -0.88 -5.13
N ASN A 27 -15.90 0.14 -4.75
CA ASN A 27 -16.47 1.07 -5.72
C ASN A 27 -16.09 2.49 -5.33
N GLN A 28 -15.04 3.01 -5.95
CA GLN A 28 -14.79 4.45 -5.99
C GLN A 28 -15.53 4.99 -7.22
N PRO A 29 -16.79 5.46 -7.10
CA PRO A 29 -17.59 5.95 -8.23
C PRO A 29 -17.00 7.19 -8.92
N PHE A 30 -15.87 7.69 -8.43
CA PHE A 30 -15.18 8.87 -8.91
C PHE A 30 -13.78 8.56 -9.45
N LEU A 31 -13.28 7.33 -9.37
CA LEU A 31 -11.92 7.02 -9.84
C LEU A 31 -11.81 7.19 -11.35
N ASP A 32 -12.81 6.70 -12.10
CA ASP A 32 -12.86 6.85 -13.56
C ASP A 32 -12.94 8.33 -13.96
N LYS A 33 -13.78 9.12 -13.27
CA LYS A 33 -13.87 10.57 -13.49
C LYS A 33 -12.59 11.32 -13.11
N TYR A 34 -11.89 10.85 -12.09
CA TYR A 34 -10.60 11.41 -11.67
C TYR A 34 -9.50 11.11 -12.69
N GLN A 35 -9.48 9.89 -13.25
CA GLN A 35 -8.61 9.51 -14.37
C GLN A 35 -8.89 10.34 -15.63
N GLU A 36 -10.15 10.63 -15.93
CA GLU A 36 -10.52 11.48 -17.07
C GLU A 36 -9.99 12.91 -16.93
N GLN A 37 -9.93 13.44 -15.71
CA GLN A 37 -9.52 14.83 -15.45
C GLN A 37 -8.01 14.97 -15.22
N LEU A 38 -7.34 13.95 -14.71
CA LEU A 38 -5.91 13.95 -14.43
C LEU A 38 -5.23 12.76 -15.12
N PRO A 39 -4.38 13.00 -16.15
CA PRO A 39 -3.73 11.93 -16.88
C PRO A 39 -2.76 11.12 -16.01
N TYR A 40 -2.32 11.67 -14.87
CA TYR A 40 -1.41 11.02 -13.93
C TYR A 40 -1.90 11.19 -12.50
N PHE A 41 -1.97 10.07 -11.77
CA PHE A 41 -2.31 10.07 -10.36
C PHE A 41 -1.22 10.76 -9.54
N GLN A 42 -1.54 11.89 -8.91
CA GLN A 42 -0.61 12.62 -8.06
C GLN A 42 -0.02 11.72 -6.96
N GLU A 43 -0.79 10.77 -6.47
CA GLU A 43 -0.37 9.79 -5.45
C GLU A 43 0.83 8.95 -5.90
N LEU A 44 0.92 8.62 -7.19
CA LEU A 44 2.02 7.87 -7.78
C LEU A 44 3.22 8.77 -8.09
N ILE A 45 2.99 10.03 -8.44
CA ILE A 45 4.04 10.93 -8.93
C ILE A 45 4.59 11.94 -7.90
N THR A 46 3.98 12.04 -6.71
CA THR A 46 4.35 13.00 -5.64
C THR A 46 5.35 12.43 -4.64
N GLY A 47 6.42 11.86 -5.18
CA GLY A 47 7.52 11.24 -4.45
C GLY A 47 8.73 12.13 -4.22
N GLY A 48 9.68 11.63 -3.42
CA GLY A 48 11.04 12.16 -3.40
C GLY A 48 11.82 11.68 -4.63
N GLN A 49 12.96 12.31 -4.95
CA GLN A 49 13.87 11.74 -5.96
C GLN A 49 14.55 10.49 -5.41
N TYR A 50 14.62 9.44 -6.22
CA TYR A 50 15.35 8.23 -5.86
C TYR A 50 16.85 8.40 -6.09
N ALA A 51 17.64 8.30 -5.01
CA ALA A 51 19.08 8.28 -5.10
C ALA A 51 19.57 6.84 -5.32
N GLU A 52 20.07 6.56 -6.53
CA GLU A 52 20.56 5.23 -6.85
C GLU A 52 21.68 4.80 -5.88
N PRO A 53 21.66 3.55 -5.41
CA PRO A 53 22.73 2.99 -4.59
C PRO A 53 24.06 3.03 -5.34
N SER A 54 25.13 3.31 -4.60
CA SER A 54 26.48 3.38 -5.17
C SER A 54 26.87 2.02 -5.77
N ARG A 55 27.43 2.04 -6.98
CA ARG A 55 27.99 0.84 -7.64
C ARG A 55 29.19 0.23 -6.91
N LEU A 56 29.70 0.92 -5.89
CA LEU A 56 30.80 0.46 -5.04
C LEU A 56 30.34 -0.52 -3.96
N ILE A 57 29.04 -0.61 -3.69
CA ILE A 57 28.48 -1.57 -2.73
C ILE A 57 28.34 -2.91 -3.46
N GLU A 58 28.88 -3.97 -2.86
CA GLU A 58 28.81 -5.32 -3.40
C GLU A 58 27.39 -5.89 -3.28
N GLY A 59 26.86 -6.44 -4.38
CA GLY A 59 25.52 -7.02 -4.46
C GLY A 59 24.56 -6.29 -5.41
N ASP A 60 23.37 -6.88 -5.64
CA ASP A 60 22.27 -6.24 -6.38
C ASP A 60 21.23 -5.73 -5.37
N PRO A 61 21.01 -4.41 -5.27
CA PRO A 61 20.08 -3.84 -4.30
C PRO A 61 18.62 -4.08 -4.69
N PHE A 62 18.32 -4.59 -5.89
CA PHE A 62 16.96 -4.75 -6.36
C PHE A 62 16.45 -6.18 -6.22
N ARG A 63 15.17 -6.30 -5.86
CA ARG A 63 14.48 -7.59 -5.84
C ARG A 63 14.19 -8.06 -7.27
N PHE A 64 14.70 -9.24 -7.62
CA PHE A 64 14.56 -9.92 -8.92
C PHE A 64 15.29 -9.27 -10.09
N SER A 65 15.04 -7.99 -10.37
CA SER A 65 15.55 -7.29 -11.55
C SER A 65 15.87 -5.83 -11.27
N ARG A 66 16.81 -5.28 -12.06
CA ARG A 66 17.13 -3.84 -12.13
C ARG A 66 16.16 -3.04 -13.00
N GLN A 67 15.28 -3.73 -13.71
CA GLN A 67 14.30 -3.13 -14.61
C GLN A 67 12.98 -2.88 -13.87
N PHE A 68 12.23 -1.88 -14.34
CA PHE A 68 10.88 -1.66 -13.84
C PHE A 68 9.96 -2.74 -14.39
N ASP A 69 9.26 -3.41 -13.50
CA ASP A 69 8.27 -4.41 -13.84
C ASP A 69 6.87 -3.86 -13.56
N LEU A 70 5.90 -4.22 -14.40
CA LEU A 70 4.50 -3.81 -14.22
C LEU A 70 3.89 -4.58 -13.05
N GLY A 71 3.64 -3.88 -11.96
CA GLY A 71 3.09 -4.41 -10.72
C GLY A 71 1.79 -3.73 -10.30
N GLY A 72 1.32 -4.10 -9.12
CA GLY A 72 0.14 -3.51 -8.48
C GLY A 72 0.55 -2.72 -7.25
N LEU A 73 -0.02 -1.55 -7.06
CA LEU A 73 0.26 -0.71 -5.89
C LEU A 73 -1.03 -0.27 -5.22
N THR A 74 -1.12 -0.45 -3.90
CA THR A 74 -2.24 0.04 -3.11
C THR A 74 -1.77 1.23 -2.29
N ILE A 75 -2.31 2.42 -2.60
CA ILE A 75 -2.07 3.65 -1.83
C ILE A 75 -3.40 4.18 -1.32
N ASN A 76 -3.47 4.54 -0.04
CA ASN A 76 -4.67 5.13 0.58
C ASN A 76 -5.98 4.33 0.31
N GLY A 77 -5.88 3.00 0.20
CA GLY A 77 -7.02 2.12 -0.09
C GLY A 77 -7.42 2.03 -1.57
N VAL A 78 -6.71 2.72 -2.48
CA VAL A 78 -6.90 2.63 -3.94
C VAL A 78 -5.88 1.69 -4.54
N TYR A 79 -6.34 0.72 -5.31
CA TYR A 79 -5.48 -0.20 -6.05
C TYR A 79 -5.20 0.35 -7.46
N TYR A 80 -3.92 0.54 -7.75
CA TYR A 80 -3.40 0.98 -9.04
C TYR A 80 -2.76 -0.23 -9.74
N PRO A 81 -3.40 -0.78 -10.79
CA PRO A 81 -2.81 -1.84 -11.59
C PRO A 81 -1.77 -1.29 -12.58
N GLU A 82 -0.91 -2.17 -13.07
CA GLU A 82 0.06 -1.88 -14.16
C GLU A 82 1.00 -0.70 -13.86
N VAL A 83 1.35 -0.51 -12.59
CA VAL A 83 2.30 0.51 -12.18
C VAL A 83 3.72 -0.04 -12.38
N PRO A 84 4.61 0.67 -13.06
CA PRO A 84 6.00 0.28 -13.20
C PRO A 84 6.71 0.47 -11.86
N LEU A 85 7.06 -0.64 -11.24
CA LEU A 85 7.61 -0.70 -9.90
C LEU A 85 8.98 -1.36 -9.89
N LEU A 86 9.83 -0.87 -9.00
CA LEU A 86 11.13 -1.42 -8.69
C LEU A 86 11.30 -1.38 -7.17
N TYR A 87 11.77 -2.48 -6.59
CA TYR A 87 11.90 -2.60 -5.15
C TYR A 87 13.37 -2.72 -4.75
N ASP A 88 13.88 -1.69 -4.05
CA ASP A 88 15.20 -1.68 -3.41
C ASP A 88 15.09 -2.38 -2.04
N ILE A 89 15.69 -3.57 -1.95
CA ILE A 89 15.68 -4.41 -0.75
C ILE A 89 16.66 -3.92 0.32
N PHE A 90 17.69 -3.16 -0.04
CA PHE A 90 18.69 -2.69 0.91
C PHE A 90 18.13 -1.55 1.77
N ARG A 91 17.24 -0.75 1.17
CA ARG A 91 16.65 0.42 1.83
C ARG A 91 15.18 0.28 2.15
N ASP A 92 14.56 -0.84 1.80
CA ASP A 92 13.12 -1.05 1.90
C ASP A 92 12.37 0.10 1.21
N GLN A 93 12.62 0.28 -0.10
CA GLN A 93 12.10 1.40 -0.88
C GLN A 93 11.42 0.94 -2.17
N VAL A 94 10.22 1.46 -2.43
CA VAL A 94 9.50 1.25 -3.68
C VAL A 94 9.72 2.46 -4.59
N VAL A 95 10.25 2.20 -5.76
CA VAL A 95 10.61 3.18 -6.78
C VAL A 95 9.66 3.04 -7.96
N THR A 96 9.22 4.16 -8.52
CA THR A 96 8.52 4.23 -9.80
C THR A 96 9.12 5.35 -10.66
N PHE A 97 8.52 5.63 -11.81
CA PHE A 97 8.97 6.72 -12.67
C PHE A 97 7.96 7.86 -12.75
N HIS A 98 8.48 9.06 -12.90
CA HIS A 98 7.67 10.22 -13.26
C HIS A 98 7.39 10.19 -14.77
N PRO A 99 6.11 10.16 -15.21
CA PRO A 99 5.76 9.93 -16.62
C PRO A 99 6.18 11.07 -17.56
N ILE A 100 6.26 12.31 -17.05
CA ILE A 100 6.68 13.49 -17.85
C ILE A 100 8.21 13.64 -17.89
N PHE A 101 8.88 13.51 -16.74
CA PHE A 101 10.31 13.83 -16.61
C PHE A 101 11.23 12.61 -16.74
N ASN A 102 10.69 11.39 -16.86
CA ASN A 102 11.44 10.13 -16.85
C ASN A 102 12.42 10.01 -15.67
N GLN A 103 12.07 10.64 -14.54
CA GLN A 103 12.87 10.60 -13.32
C GLN A 103 12.41 9.46 -12.42
N LYS A 104 13.37 8.77 -11.80
CA LYS A 104 13.07 7.78 -10.77
C LYS A 104 12.61 8.50 -9.50
N ILE A 105 11.43 8.12 -9.04
CA ILE A 105 10.79 8.73 -7.87
C ILE A 105 10.49 7.66 -6.82
N LEU A 106 10.64 8.06 -5.57
CA LEU A 106 10.33 7.28 -4.40
C LEU A 106 8.88 7.45 -4.02
N ILE A 107 8.16 6.34 -3.95
CA ILE A 107 6.82 6.34 -3.39
C ILE A 107 6.95 6.47 -1.88
N LYS A 108 6.23 7.43 -1.30
CA LYS A 108 6.28 7.68 0.15
C LYS A 108 5.85 6.40 0.90
N PRO A 109 6.70 5.82 1.76
CA PRO A 109 6.40 4.58 2.45
C PRO A 109 5.12 4.62 3.27
N GLU A 110 4.88 5.75 3.94
CA GLU A 110 3.71 6.02 4.77
C GLU A 110 2.37 5.93 4.00
N LYS A 111 2.41 6.06 2.67
CA LYS A 111 1.22 6.01 1.81
C LYS A 111 0.96 4.61 1.25
N ILE A 112 1.96 3.72 1.26
CA ILE A 112 1.86 2.40 0.65
C ILE A 112 1.21 1.45 1.65
N ALA A 113 0.03 0.93 1.31
CA ALA A 113 -0.61 -0.13 2.08
C ALA A 113 -0.04 -1.51 1.69
N SER A 114 0.10 -1.77 0.39
CA SER A 114 0.64 -3.02 -0.14
C SER A 114 1.15 -2.81 -1.57
N PHE A 115 2.10 -3.63 -2.01
CA PHE A 115 2.51 -3.68 -3.41
C PHE A 115 2.78 -5.11 -3.87
N ILE A 116 2.65 -5.32 -5.17
CA ILE A 116 2.84 -6.60 -5.84
C ILE A 116 3.79 -6.36 -7.02
N LEU A 117 4.92 -7.05 -7.02
CA LEU A 117 5.82 -7.07 -8.18
C LEU A 117 5.34 -8.10 -9.21
N ALA A 118 5.63 -7.88 -10.50
CA ALA A 118 5.21 -8.78 -11.59
C ALA A 118 5.59 -10.26 -11.35
N ASN A 119 6.74 -10.49 -10.71
CA ASN A 119 7.25 -11.83 -10.41
C ASN A 119 6.58 -12.51 -9.18
N GLY A 120 5.43 -12.01 -8.71
CA GLY A 120 4.68 -12.60 -7.60
C GLY A 120 5.26 -12.33 -6.21
N GLY A 121 6.31 -11.50 -6.11
CA GLY A 121 6.80 -10.99 -4.84
C GLY A 121 5.83 -9.93 -4.29
N ALA A 122 4.80 -10.36 -3.59
CA ALA A 122 3.93 -9.48 -2.83
C ALA A 122 4.55 -9.20 -1.45
N ASN A 123 4.64 -7.93 -1.05
CA ASN A 123 4.90 -7.59 0.35
C ASN A 123 3.62 -6.97 0.94
N PRO A 124 2.83 -7.74 1.72
CA PRO A 124 1.51 -7.30 2.18
C PRO A 124 1.54 -6.21 3.26
N SER A 125 2.71 -5.78 3.75
CA SER A 125 2.80 -4.74 4.78
C SER A 125 4.11 -3.97 4.69
N PHE A 126 4.10 -2.88 3.95
CA PHE A 126 5.17 -1.88 3.99
C PHE A 126 4.93 -0.97 5.20
N GLY A 127 5.96 -0.73 6.03
CA GLY A 127 5.88 0.25 7.13
C GLY A 127 5.56 -0.26 8.55
N GLN A 128 5.29 -1.56 8.78
CA GLN A 128 5.14 -2.07 10.16
C GLN A 128 6.46 -2.15 10.95
N ASN A 129 7.62 -2.08 10.27
CA ASN A 129 8.92 -2.09 10.94
C ASN A 129 9.40 -0.72 11.42
N LEU A 130 8.84 0.39 10.95
CA LEU A 130 9.31 1.75 11.30
C LEU A 130 8.69 2.31 12.58
N GLN A 131 7.63 1.68 13.14
CA GLN A 131 7.02 2.11 14.40
C GLN A 131 7.64 1.44 15.65
N ASN A 132 8.50 0.44 15.48
CA ASN A 132 9.08 -0.31 16.62
C ASN A 132 10.37 0.31 17.20
N HIS A 133 10.78 1.51 16.74
CA HIS A 133 11.98 2.22 17.23
C HIS A 133 11.72 3.64 17.74
N GLN A 134 10.47 3.99 18.07
CA GLN A 134 10.15 5.18 18.84
C GLN A 134 9.35 4.80 20.09
N GLY A 135 10.06 4.34 21.11
CA GLY A 135 9.43 3.98 22.37
C GLY A 135 10.37 3.35 23.38
N ASN A 136 11.41 4.07 23.82
CA ASN A 136 11.87 3.94 25.19
C ASN A 136 12.60 5.23 25.63
N PRO A 137 12.10 5.98 26.64
CA PRO A 137 12.94 6.92 27.38
C PRO A 137 14.03 6.20 28.19
#